data_AF-A0A2V9HAZ6-F1
#
_entry.id   AF-A0A2V9HAZ6-F1
#
_cell.length_a   1.000
_cell.length_b   1.000
_cell.length_c   1.000
_cell.angle_alpha   90.00
_cell.angle_beta   90.00
_cell.angle_gamma   90.00
#
_symmetry.space_group_name_H-M   'P 1'
#
loop_
_entity.id
_entity.type
_entity.pdbx_description
1 polymer ?
#
loop_
_entity_poly.entity_id
_entity_poly.type
_entity_poly.pdbx_seq_one_letter_code
_entity_poly.pdbx_strand_id
1 'polypeptide(L)' 'TFFDTLVGIKTDPASYEKIAASLSRAPGEFLFISDAVKEIEAAQSVGMQAILCDRASSPPTAGGVIHSFGGILAD' A
#
# COMPACT_ATOMS: atom_id res chain seq x y z
N THR A 1 -9.28 -5.98 10.65
CA THR A 1 -9.62 -4.60 10.22
C THR A 1 -8.91 -3.64 11.14
N PHE A 2 -7.65 -3.28 10.85
CA PHE A 2 -6.82 -2.49 11.78
C PHE A 2 -6.80 -0.99 11.43
N PHE A 3 -7.15 -0.60 10.20
CA PHE A 3 -7.11 0.80 9.73
C PHE A 3 -8.35 1.24 8.91
N ASP A 4 -9.34 0.36 8.71
CA ASP A 4 -10.46 0.64 7.78
C ASP A 4 -11.41 1.76 8.26
N THR A 5 -11.45 2.04 9.57
CA THR A 5 -12.46 2.94 10.18
C THR A 5 -11.91 4.29 10.65
N LEU A 6 -10.60 4.54 10.59
CA LEU A 6 -9.99 5.71 11.25
C LEU A 6 -9.21 6.64 10.31
N VAL A 7 -8.95 6.24 9.08
CA VAL A 7 -7.92 6.90 8.27
C VAL A 7 -8.47 7.91 7.24
N GLY A 8 -9.79 7.97 7.04
CA GLY A 8 -10.39 8.86 6.03
C GLY A 8 -10.46 8.21 4.66
N ILE A 9 -10.63 9.00 3.59
CA ILE A 9 -10.79 8.47 2.24
C ILE A 9 -9.49 7.78 1.82
N LYS A 10 -9.53 6.47 1.55
CA LYS A 10 -8.35 5.64 1.24
C LYS A 10 -7.56 6.07 -0.02
N THR A 11 -8.07 7.02 -0.79
CA THR A 11 -7.39 7.61 -1.95
C THR A 11 -6.72 8.95 -1.64
N ASP A 12 -6.82 9.45 -0.41
CA ASP A 12 -6.18 10.70 0.00
C ASP A 12 -4.76 10.40 0.53
N PRO A 13 -3.70 10.95 -0.07
CA PRO A 13 -2.33 10.83 0.45
C PRO A 13 -2.21 11.12 1.95
N ALA A 14 -2.98 12.09 2.46
CA ALA A 14 -2.96 12.47 3.88
C ALA A 14 -3.40 11.32 4.82
N SER A 15 -4.16 10.35 4.31
CA SER A 15 -4.51 9.13 5.05
C SER A 15 -3.26 8.30 5.37
N TYR A 16 -2.35 8.15 4.42
CA TYR A 16 -1.14 7.35 4.57
C TYR A 16 -0.11 8.02 5.49
N GLU A 17 -0.01 9.35 5.44
CA GLU A 17 0.80 10.12 6.39
C GLU A 17 0.30 9.94 7.83
N LYS A 18 -1.02 9.95 8.04
CA LYS A 18 -1.62 9.73 9.37
C LYS A 18 -1.34 8.33 9.90
N ILE A 19 -1.39 7.31 9.05
CA ILE A 19 -1.02 5.94 9.45
C ILE A 19 0.43 5.91 9.93
N ALA A 20 1.36 6.46 9.13
CA ALA A 20 2.78 6.48 9.47
C ALA A 20 3.04 7.26 10.78
N ALA A 21 2.39 8.43 10.93
CA ALA A 21 2.45 9.26 12.13
C ALA A 21 1.88 8.55 13.36
N SER A 22 0.75 7.82 13.23
CA SER A 22 0.14 7.08 14.34
C SER A 22 1.05 6.00 14.92
N LEU A 23 1.99 5.51 14.11
CA LEU A 23 2.97 4.51 14.49
C LEU A 23 4.35 5.11 14.75
N SER A 24 4.50 6.44 14.67
CA SER A 24 5.76 7.18 14.87
C SER A 24 6.90 6.68 13.98
N ARG A 25 6.58 6.35 12.72
CA ARG A 25 7.51 5.81 11.72
C ARG A 25 7.45 6.62 10.44
N ALA A 26 8.51 6.58 9.64
CA ALA A 26 8.52 7.25 8.35
C ALA A 26 7.68 6.48 7.32
N PRO A 27 6.97 7.13 6.37
CA PRO A 27 6.20 6.43 5.34
C PRO A 27 7.01 5.36 4.58
N GLY A 28 8.28 5.61 4.30
CA GLY A 28 9.17 4.66 3.61
C GLY A 28 9.50 3.38 4.39
N GLU A 29 9.22 3.32 5.70
CA GLU A 29 9.35 2.11 6.51
C GLU A 29 8.11 1.19 6.39
N PHE A 30 7.05 1.64 5.71
CA PHE A 30 5.83 0.88 5.51
C PHE A 30 5.77 0.24 4.13
N LEU A 31 5.29 -0.99 4.12
CA LEU A 31 4.86 -1.69 2.92
C LEU A 31 3.32 -1.77 2.88
N PHE A 32 2.73 -1.09 1.90
CA PHE A 32 1.31 -1.09 1.63
C PHE A 32 0.97 -2.05 0.49
N ILE A 33 -0.04 -2.90 0.68
CA ILE A 33 -0.46 -3.88 -0.32
C ILE A 33 -1.96 -3.72 -0.51
N SER A 34 -2.38 -3.37 -1.73
CA SER A 34 -3.80 -3.18 -2.08
C SER A 34 -4.05 -3.65 -3.52
N ASP A 35 -5.27 -4.07 -3.82
CA ASP A 35 -5.74 -4.37 -5.17
C ASP A 35 -6.31 -3.13 -5.89
N ALA A 36 -6.36 -1.98 -5.21
CA ALA A 36 -6.86 -0.71 -5.75
C ALA A 36 -5.71 0.20 -6.21
N VAL A 37 -5.61 0.44 -7.51
CA VAL A 37 -4.55 1.29 -8.12
C VAL A 37 -4.50 2.69 -7.49
N LYS A 38 -5.65 3.33 -7.24
CA LYS A 38 -5.70 4.67 -6.63
C LYS A 38 -5.13 4.72 -5.21
N GLU A 39 -5.22 3.62 -4.47
CA GLU A 39 -4.64 3.51 -3.13
C GLU A 39 -3.12 3.33 -3.21
N ILE A 40 -2.64 2.57 -4.20
CA ILE A 40 -1.20 2.42 -4.47
C ILE A 40 -0.58 3.78 -4.83
N GLU A 41 -1.20 4.55 -5.72
CA GLU A 41 -0.72 5.87 -6.11
C GLU A 41 -0.67 6.84 -4.92
N ALA A 42 -1.71 6.86 -4.07
CA ALA A 42 -1.77 7.70 -2.89
C ALA A 42 -0.72 7.33 -1.82
N ALA A 43 -0.44 6.04 -1.64
CA ALA A 43 0.63 5.59 -0.76
C ALA A 43 2.01 5.98 -1.31
N GLN A 44 2.24 5.77 -2.61
CA GLN A 44 3.52 6.13 -3.25
C GLN A 44 3.77 7.64 -3.23
N SER A 45 2.74 8.48 -3.35
CA SER A 45 2.90 9.94 -3.35
C SER A 45 3.44 10.49 -2.04
N VAL A 46 3.34 9.75 -0.94
CA VAL A 46 3.89 10.13 0.38
C VAL A 46 5.20 9.42 0.70
N GLY A 47 5.78 8.71 -0.28
CA GLY A 47 7.04 7.97 -0.12
C GLY A 47 6.89 6.62 0.58
N MET A 48 5.68 6.07 0.67
CA MET A 48 5.44 4.72 1.18
C MET A 48 5.73 3.67 0.11
N GLN A 49 6.30 2.53 0.52
CA GLN A 49 6.44 1.40 -0.40
C GLN A 49 5.04 0.82 -0.64
N ALA A 50 4.61 0.70 -1.90
CA ALA A 50 3.29 0.17 -2.21
C ALA A 50 3.34 -0.83 -3.37
N ILE A 51 2.67 -1.96 -3.19
CA ILE A 51 2.61 -3.08 -4.12
C ILE A 51 1.15 -3.34 -4.49
N LEU A 52 0.87 -3.39 -5.79
CA LEU A 52 -0.44 -3.78 -6.29
C LEU A 52 -0.60 -5.30 -6.18
N CYS A 53 -1.64 -5.76 -5.50
CA CYS A 53 -2.01 -7.16 -5.42
C CYS A 53 -3.09 -7.45 -6.46
N ASP A 54 -2.71 -7.88 -7.66
CA ASP A 54 -3.69 -8.26 -8.67
C ASP A 54 -4.19 -9.68 -8.40
N ARG A 55 -5.46 -9.80 -7.97
CA ARG A 55 -6.12 -11.09 -7.77
C ARG A 55 -6.71 -11.64 -9.07
N ALA A 56 -6.86 -10.80 -10.09
CA ALA A 56 -7.23 -11.26 -11.42
C ALA A 56 -5.97 -11.75 -12.13
N SER A 57 -6.08 -12.84 -12.87
CA SER A 57 -5.01 -13.44 -13.66
C SER A 57 -4.65 -12.60 -14.90
N SER A 58 -4.52 -11.28 -14.76
CA SER A 58 -4.11 -10.40 -15.85
C SER A 58 -2.58 -10.34 -15.92
N PRO A 59 -1.99 -10.33 -17.13
CA PRO A 59 -0.55 -10.30 -17.28
C PRO A 59 0.04 -9.03 -16.64
N PRO A 60 1.20 -9.13 -15.96
CA PRO A 60 1.74 -8.04 -15.17
C PRO A 60 2.06 -6.83 -16.05
N THR A 61 1.47 -5.69 -15.72
CA THR A 61 1.86 -4.39 -16.27
C THR A 61 3.00 -3.84 -15.42
N ALA A 62 4.08 -3.40 -16.07
CA ALA A 62 5.36 -3.06 -15.45
C ALA A 62 5.23 -2.18 -14.18
N GLY A 63 5.54 -2.81 -13.04
CA GLY A 63 5.42 -2.29 -11.68
C GLY A 63 5.28 -3.50 -10.76
N GLY A 64 5.84 -3.48 -9.55
CA GLY A 64 5.83 -4.64 -8.66
C GLY A 64 4.40 -5.10 -8.35
N VAL A 65 3.92 -6.13 -9.07
CA VAL A 65 2.64 -6.79 -8.85
C VAL A 65 2.93 -8.14 -8.21
N ILE A 66 2.24 -8.44 -7.12
CA ILE A 66 2.30 -9.76 -6.49
C ILE A 66 0.91 -10.41 -6.53
N HIS A 67 0.88 -11.73 -6.67
CA HIS A 67 -0.37 -12.51 -6.66
C HIS A 67 -0.53 -13.35 -5.38
N SER A 68 0.47 -13.33 -4.48
CA SER A 68 0.43 -14.01 -3.18
C SER A 68 1.42 -13.38 -2.19
N PHE A 69 1.15 -13.55 -0.88
CA PHE A 69 2.01 -13.02 0.18
C PHE A 69 3.29 -13.84 0.43
N GLY A 70 3.42 -15.02 -0.20
CA GLY A 70 4.50 -15.98 0.08
C GLY A 70 5.91 -15.54 -0.33
N GLY A 71 6.06 -14.41 -1.04
CA GLY A 71 7.35 -13.88 -1.48
C GLY A 71 7.61 -12.42 -1.11
N ILE A 72 6.83 -11.85 -0.18
CA ILE A 72 6.92 -10.42 0.16
C ILE A 72 8.05 -10.10 1.12
N LEU A 73 8.37 -11.03 2.02
CA LEU A 73 9.47 -10.88 2.97
C LEU A 73 10.59 -11.81 2.52
N ALA A 74 11.77 -11.25 2.25
CA ALA A 74 12.98 -12.05 2.26
C ALA A 74 13.17 -12.56 3.70
N ASP A 75 13.58 -13.83 3.83
CA ASP A 75 13.86 -14.50 5.11
C ASP A 75 14.77 -13.67 6.04
#